data_AF-A0A927UTW5-F1
#
_entry.id   AF-A0A927UTW5-F1
#
_cell.length_a   1.000
_cell.length_b   1.000
_cell.length_c   1.000
_cell.angle_alpha   90.00
_cell.angle_beta   90.00
_cell.angle_gamma   90.00
#
_symmetry.space_group_name_H-M   'P 1'
#
loop_
_entity.id
_entity.type
_entity.pdbx_description
1 polymer ?
#
loop_
_entity_poly.entity_id
_entity_poly.type
_entity_poly.pdbx_seq_one_letter_code
_entity_poly.pdbx_strand_id
1 'polypeptide(L)'
;MEDLMVLNNDKKYDHQETKSLLAKVRDFFQTKLRIIVPECVTEKEEQTDQVNNGFIEAFAIAEGADAIFSACNGFDDLEGILDLFEGRLNDLLDGMDDLLDKNTDLDDESKKSLDSYASAIDKCINVYGIQRRKRMARFKELNSVAELQDELRQLFTEIVSNYIIAVLFDALYERIKNNSGTVYEMVVREVNEFLAQNGIFTKHVSVGDAIDPEYMEPTSDSSENYTDDYQKFEKIDEIRRYPYMFKGGYKVADGYARIWRRKD
;
A
#
# COMPACT_ATOMS: atom_id res chain seq x y z
N MET A 1 3.47 16.78 49.88
CA MET A 1 4.68 17.02 49.09
C MET A 1 5.06 15.66 48.52
N GLU A 2 4.31 15.20 47.51
CA GLU A 2 4.59 15.44 46.08
C GLU A 2 5.98 14.90 45.72
N ASP A 3 6.09 13.64 45.29
CA ASP A 3 5.86 13.10 43.93
C ASP A 3 6.63 13.83 42.82
N LEU A 4 7.59 13.12 42.22
CA LEU A 4 8.01 13.23 40.82
C LEU A 4 9.03 12.13 40.49
N MET A 5 8.54 10.90 40.32
CA MET A 5 9.25 9.89 39.52
C MET A 5 8.97 10.18 38.04
N VAL A 6 9.94 10.81 37.38
CA VAL A 6 9.96 10.99 35.92
C VAL A 6 10.26 9.63 35.28
N LEU A 7 9.22 8.95 34.80
CA LEU A 7 9.37 7.83 33.86
C LEU A 7 9.51 8.42 32.44
N ASN A 8 10.77 8.60 32.01
CA ASN A 8 11.09 8.80 30.61
C ASN A 8 10.80 7.51 29.83
N ASN A 9 9.65 7.44 29.18
CA ASN A 9 9.34 6.41 28.17
C ASN A 9 9.85 6.85 26.79
N ASP A 10 11.17 6.89 26.62
CA ASP A 10 11.78 6.91 25.29
C ASP A 10 11.73 5.49 24.70
N LYS A 11 10.55 5.08 24.19
CA LYS A 11 10.48 3.96 23.26
C LYS A 11 11.00 4.44 21.90
N LYS A 12 12.31 4.38 21.70
CA LYS A 12 12.90 4.39 20.37
C LYS A 12 12.37 3.17 19.61
N TYR A 13 11.51 3.41 18.64
CA TYR A 13 11.15 2.40 17.64
C TYR A 13 12.41 1.99 16.90
N ASP A 14 12.85 0.75 17.11
CA ASP A 14 13.97 0.19 16.37
C ASP A 14 13.50 -0.17 14.95
N HIS A 15 13.67 0.77 14.02
CA HIS A 15 13.39 0.58 12.60
C HIS A 15 14.13 -0.64 12.00
N GLN A 16 15.21 -1.11 12.65
CA GLN A 16 15.99 -2.24 12.19
C GLN A 16 15.29 -3.58 12.47
N GLU A 17 14.57 -3.70 13.60
CA GLU A 17 13.73 -4.87 13.89
C GLU A 17 12.52 -4.96 12.95
N THR A 18 11.87 -3.84 12.65
CA THR A 18 10.73 -3.80 11.72
C THR A 18 11.15 -4.16 10.29
N LYS A 19 12.31 -3.64 9.83
CA LYS A 19 12.90 -4.02 8.53
C LYS A 19 13.31 -5.48 8.48
N SER A 20 13.85 -6.02 9.57
CA SER A 20 14.18 -7.46 9.67
C SER A 20 12.91 -8.33 9.63
N LEU A 21 11.83 -7.89 10.27
CA LEU A 21 10.55 -8.60 10.23
C LEU A 21 9.94 -8.57 8.83
N LEU A 22 9.90 -7.41 8.18
CA LEU A 22 9.41 -7.25 6.81
C LEU A 22 10.23 -8.06 5.80
N ALA A 23 11.56 -8.08 5.96
CA ALA A 23 12.44 -8.92 5.14
C ALA A 23 12.18 -10.41 5.36
N LYS A 24 11.98 -10.86 6.61
CA LYS A 24 11.65 -12.26 6.92
C LYS A 24 10.27 -12.65 6.40
N VAL A 25 9.31 -11.74 6.45
CA VAL A 25 7.98 -11.94 5.89
C VAL A 25 8.08 -12.03 4.36
N ARG A 26 8.78 -11.11 3.71
CA ARG A 26 9.05 -11.14 2.26
C ARG A 26 9.75 -12.42 1.80
N ASP A 27 10.82 -12.83 2.48
CA ASP A 27 11.55 -14.07 2.18
C ASP A 27 10.66 -15.31 2.38
N PHE A 28 9.81 -15.31 3.40
CA PHE A 28 8.83 -16.37 3.62
C PHE A 28 7.83 -16.46 2.46
N PHE A 29 7.35 -15.32 1.94
CA PHE A 29 6.49 -15.28 0.76
C PHE A 29 7.21 -15.80 -0.50
N GLN A 30 8.48 -15.44 -0.72
CA GLN A 30 9.25 -15.92 -1.87
C GLN A 30 9.56 -17.42 -1.83
N THR A 31 9.97 -17.95 -0.67
CA THR A 31 10.38 -19.36 -0.55
C THR A 31 9.22 -20.34 -0.39
N LYS A 32 8.12 -19.96 0.27
CA LYS A 32 7.01 -20.90 0.55
C LYS A 32 5.91 -20.89 -0.50
N LEU A 33 5.70 -19.79 -1.23
CA LEU A 33 4.56 -19.68 -2.14
C LEU A 33 4.87 -19.92 -3.62
N ARG A 34 6.14 -20.13 -4.02
CA ARG A 34 6.51 -20.14 -5.45
C ARG A 34 5.84 -18.97 -6.20
N ILE A 35 5.76 -17.80 -5.56
CA ILE A 35 5.48 -16.58 -6.32
C ILE A 35 6.68 -16.46 -7.25
N ILE A 36 6.45 -16.66 -8.55
CA ILE A 36 7.45 -16.36 -9.56
C ILE A 36 7.54 -14.84 -9.54
N VAL A 37 8.41 -14.31 -8.67
CA VAL A 37 9.05 -13.03 -8.94
C VAL A 37 9.86 -13.33 -10.19
N PRO A 38 9.57 -12.72 -11.35
CA PRO A 38 10.42 -12.91 -12.51
C PRO A 38 11.84 -12.57 -12.08
N GLU A 39 12.77 -13.51 -12.23
CA GLU A 39 14.19 -13.18 -12.18
C GLU A 39 14.38 -11.99 -13.11
N CYS A 40 15.05 -10.93 -12.61
CA CYS A 40 15.43 -9.79 -13.42
C CYS A 40 16.13 -10.31 -14.68
N VAL A 41 15.39 -10.33 -15.80
CA VAL A 41 15.99 -10.48 -17.11
C VAL A 41 16.59 -9.13 -17.43
N THR A 42 17.88 -9.01 -17.14
CA THR A 42 18.70 -7.89 -17.57
C THR A 42 18.71 -7.81 -19.09
N GLU A 43 18.71 -6.56 -19.56
CA GLU A 43 19.02 -6.08 -20.91
C GLU A 43 17.94 -6.21 -21.98
N LYS A 44 17.18 -5.11 -22.16
CA LYS A 44 17.11 -4.45 -23.48
C LYS A 44 17.15 -2.92 -23.35
N GLU A 45 18.00 -2.38 -24.23
CA GLU A 45 18.39 -1.01 -24.57
C GLU A 45 17.52 0.16 -24.08
N GLU A 46 18.22 1.14 -23.50
CA GLU A 46 17.76 2.49 -23.19
C GLU A 46 17.15 3.16 -24.42
N GLN A 47 15.82 3.25 -24.46
CA GLN A 47 15.14 4.30 -25.20
C GLN A 47 14.89 5.45 -24.24
N THR A 48 15.54 6.58 -24.53
CA THR A 48 15.36 7.87 -23.89
C THR A 48 14.01 8.44 -24.32
N ASP A 49 12.93 7.89 -23.78
CA ASP A 49 11.60 8.46 -23.94
C ASP A 49 11.36 9.47 -22.82
N GLN A 50 10.84 10.63 -23.22
CA GLN A 50 10.27 11.62 -22.30
C GLN A 50 9.31 10.90 -21.36
N VAL A 51 9.59 10.96 -20.07
CA VAL A 51 8.86 10.25 -19.00
C VAL A 51 7.40 10.72 -19.02
N ASN A 52 6.56 9.98 -19.74
CA ASN A 52 5.12 10.17 -19.75
C ASN A 52 4.57 9.39 -18.56
N ASN A 53 4.54 10.02 -17.38
CA ASN A 53 4.07 9.43 -16.12
C ASN A 53 2.54 9.20 -16.07
N GLY A 54 1.86 9.07 -17.20
CA GLY A 54 0.41 8.82 -17.24
C GLY A 54 0.00 7.49 -16.58
N PHE A 55 0.91 6.51 -16.50
CA PHE A 55 0.60 5.21 -15.89
C PHE A 55 0.34 5.29 -14.39
N ILE A 56 1.11 6.12 -13.67
CA ILE A 56 0.93 6.25 -12.23
C ILE A 56 -0.42 6.92 -11.91
N GLU A 57 -0.98 7.72 -12.82
CA GLU A 57 -2.30 8.35 -12.64
C GLU A 57 -3.43 7.34 -12.45
N ALA A 58 -3.32 6.13 -13.01
CA ALA A 58 -4.29 5.05 -12.78
C ALA A 58 -4.39 4.65 -11.30
N PHE A 59 -3.32 4.87 -10.52
CA PHE A 59 -3.27 4.57 -9.09
C PHE A 59 -3.67 5.77 -8.21
N ALA A 60 -3.97 6.92 -8.80
CA ALA A 60 -4.38 8.10 -8.05
C ALA A 60 -5.80 7.93 -7.50
N ILE A 61 -5.97 8.25 -6.23
CA ILE A 61 -7.27 8.22 -5.55
C ILE A 61 -7.52 9.61 -4.97
N ALA A 62 -8.56 10.27 -5.48
CA ALA A 62 -8.98 11.57 -4.97
C ALA A 62 -9.51 11.46 -3.53
N GLU A 63 -9.27 12.49 -2.72
CA GLU A 63 -9.86 12.56 -1.37
C GLU A 63 -11.38 12.62 -1.46
N GLY A 64 -12.06 11.77 -0.69
CA GLY A 64 -13.51 11.60 -0.77
C GLY A 64 -14.14 11.21 0.57
N ALA A 65 -14.46 9.91 0.70
CA ALA A 65 -15.13 9.36 1.88
C ALA A 65 -14.31 9.55 3.16
N ASP A 66 -15.01 9.62 4.30
CA ASP A 66 -14.37 9.62 5.61
C ASP A 66 -13.72 8.26 5.90
N ALA A 67 -12.63 8.28 6.67
CA ALA A 67 -11.92 7.07 7.05
C ALA A 67 -12.87 6.11 7.78
N ILE A 68 -12.90 4.84 7.39
CA ILE A 68 -13.87 3.87 7.92
C ILE A 68 -13.97 3.83 9.46
N PHE A 69 -12.86 4.03 10.17
CA PHE A 69 -12.82 4.03 11.64
C PHE A 69 -13.46 5.28 12.27
N SER A 70 -13.61 6.39 11.55
CA SER A 70 -14.15 7.64 12.11
C SER A 70 -15.63 7.54 12.45
N ALA A 71 -16.33 6.55 11.91
CA ALA A 71 -17.73 6.25 12.25
C ALA A 71 -17.89 5.62 13.65
N CYS A 72 -16.80 5.17 14.30
CA CYS A 72 -16.86 4.59 15.64
C CYS A 72 -17.12 5.68 16.69
N ASN A 73 -18.28 5.64 17.33
CA ASN A 73 -18.66 6.52 18.44
C ASN A 73 -18.70 5.81 19.79
N GLY A 74 -18.45 4.50 19.81
CA GLY A 74 -18.39 3.70 21.02
C GLY A 74 -18.13 2.22 20.71
N PHE A 75 -18.02 1.42 21.78
CA PHE A 75 -17.79 -0.02 21.65
C PHE A 75 -18.91 -0.74 20.88
N ASP A 76 -20.14 -0.25 20.98
CA ASP A 76 -21.31 -0.83 20.29
C ASP A 76 -21.20 -0.75 18.75
N ASP A 77 -20.45 0.21 18.21
CA ASP A 77 -20.25 0.36 16.76
C ASP A 77 -19.15 -0.58 16.21
N LEU A 78 -18.34 -1.16 17.09
CA LEU A 78 -17.11 -1.86 16.74
C LEU A 78 -17.37 -3.05 15.81
N GLU A 79 -18.34 -3.91 16.15
CA GLU A 79 -18.64 -5.09 15.34
C GLU A 79 -19.12 -4.69 13.94
N GLY A 80 -20.00 -3.69 13.84
CA GLY A 80 -20.50 -3.21 12.56
C GLY A 80 -19.40 -2.64 11.65
N ILE A 81 -18.42 -1.92 12.23
CA ILE A 81 -17.29 -1.38 11.47
C ILE A 81 -16.34 -2.50 11.01
N LEU A 82 -16.07 -3.47 11.88
CA LEU A 82 -15.23 -4.62 11.53
C LEU A 82 -15.89 -5.50 10.45
N ASP A 83 -17.19 -5.74 10.56
CA ASP A 83 -17.96 -6.48 9.56
C ASP A 83 -18.05 -5.72 8.23
N LEU A 84 -18.20 -4.39 8.27
CA LEU A 84 -18.21 -3.56 7.06
C LEU A 84 -16.87 -3.65 6.31
N PHE A 85 -15.74 -3.58 7.02
CA PHE A 85 -14.43 -3.74 6.40
C PHE A 85 -14.25 -5.15 5.81
N GLU A 86 -14.73 -6.18 6.51
CA GLU A 86 -14.72 -7.57 6.02
C GLU A 86 -15.56 -7.72 4.76
N GLY A 87 -16.77 -7.16 4.75
CA GLY A 87 -17.67 -7.17 3.59
C GLY A 87 -16.98 -6.57 2.36
N ARG A 88 -16.37 -5.39 2.51
CA ARG A 88 -15.63 -4.73 1.42
C ARG A 88 -14.42 -5.52 0.92
N LEU A 89 -13.74 -6.26 1.80
CA LEU A 89 -12.66 -7.16 1.36
C LEU A 89 -13.19 -8.34 0.55
N ASN A 90 -14.35 -8.90 0.92
CA ASN A 90 -15.01 -9.94 0.14
C ASN A 90 -15.52 -9.39 -1.20
N ASP A 91 -16.11 -8.19 -1.21
CA ASP A 91 -16.52 -7.52 -2.46
C ASP A 91 -15.32 -7.31 -3.41
N LEU A 92 -14.14 -6.97 -2.87
CA LEU A 92 -12.91 -6.86 -3.66
C LEU A 92 -12.48 -8.23 -4.23
N LEU A 93 -12.60 -9.31 -3.46
CA LEU A 93 -12.29 -10.66 -3.94
C LEU A 93 -13.26 -11.08 -5.04
N ASP A 94 -14.56 -10.90 -4.83
CA ASP A 94 -15.61 -11.17 -5.81
C ASP A 94 -15.37 -10.37 -7.09
N GLY A 95 -14.92 -9.11 -6.98
CA GLY A 95 -14.52 -8.28 -8.12
C GLY A 95 -13.36 -8.87 -8.92
N MET A 96 -12.37 -9.49 -8.27
CA MET A 96 -11.26 -10.17 -8.96
C MET A 96 -11.70 -11.44 -9.67
N ASP A 97 -12.56 -12.24 -9.03
CA ASP A 97 -13.12 -13.45 -9.62
C ASP A 97 -14.01 -13.11 -10.82
N ASP A 98 -14.81 -12.03 -10.71
CA ASP A 98 -15.60 -11.49 -11.82
C ASP A 98 -14.74 -11.05 -13.01
N LEU A 99 -13.54 -10.51 -12.77
CA LEU A 99 -12.61 -10.16 -13.84
C LEU A 99 -12.08 -11.41 -14.55
N LEU A 100 -11.83 -12.51 -13.84
CA LEU A 100 -11.44 -13.79 -14.44
C LEU A 100 -12.57 -14.36 -15.31
N ASP A 101 -13.80 -14.35 -14.79
CA ASP A 101 -14.96 -14.92 -15.46
C ASP A 101 -15.37 -14.14 -16.72
N LYS A 102 -15.31 -12.80 -16.67
CA LYS A 102 -15.73 -11.94 -17.79
C LYS A 102 -14.67 -11.81 -18.88
N ASN A 103 -13.40 -12.12 -18.60
CA ASN A 103 -12.30 -12.00 -19.54
C ASN A 103 -11.73 -13.38 -19.92
N THR A 104 -12.58 -14.26 -20.47
CA THR A 104 -12.24 -15.66 -20.80
C THR A 104 -11.10 -15.79 -21.82
N ASP A 105 -10.89 -14.76 -22.63
CA ASP A 105 -9.93 -14.75 -23.75
C ASP A 105 -8.53 -14.29 -23.34
N LEU A 106 -8.31 -14.02 -22.04
CA LEU A 106 -6.98 -13.71 -21.52
C LEU A 106 -6.01 -14.86 -21.77
N ASP A 107 -4.75 -14.51 -22.02
CA ASP A 107 -3.65 -15.45 -22.08
C ASP A 107 -3.40 -16.11 -20.69
N ASP A 108 -2.67 -17.23 -20.70
CA ASP A 108 -2.41 -18.01 -19.49
C ASP A 108 -1.60 -17.24 -18.43
N GLU A 109 -0.76 -16.28 -18.84
CA GLU A 109 0.04 -15.48 -17.91
C GLU A 109 -0.83 -14.44 -17.20
N SER A 110 -1.70 -13.76 -17.94
CA SER A 110 -2.69 -12.82 -17.39
C SER A 110 -3.64 -13.53 -16.42
N LYS A 111 -4.17 -14.70 -16.78
CA LYS A 111 -5.02 -15.52 -15.89
C LYS A 111 -4.31 -15.90 -14.60
N LYS A 112 -3.08 -16.43 -14.70
CA LYS A 112 -2.28 -16.76 -13.50
C LYS A 112 -1.98 -15.55 -12.63
N SER A 113 -1.79 -14.38 -13.24
CA SER A 113 -1.55 -13.14 -12.50
C SER A 113 -2.81 -12.75 -11.71
N LEU A 114 -3.98 -12.77 -12.35
CA LEU A 114 -5.27 -12.51 -11.69
C LEU A 114 -5.55 -13.52 -10.57
N ASP A 115 -5.41 -14.82 -10.82
CA ASP A 115 -5.55 -15.87 -9.81
C ASP A 115 -4.63 -15.61 -8.60
N SER A 116 -3.41 -15.14 -8.86
CA SER A 116 -2.45 -14.80 -7.80
C SER A 116 -2.89 -13.57 -7.00
N TYR A 117 -3.51 -12.58 -7.64
CA TYR A 117 -4.05 -11.40 -6.95
C TYR A 117 -5.27 -11.75 -6.10
N ALA A 118 -6.22 -12.51 -6.65
CA ALA A 118 -7.38 -13.03 -5.91
C ALA A 118 -6.92 -13.87 -4.70
N SER A 119 -5.96 -14.79 -4.90
CA SER A 119 -5.36 -15.58 -3.83
C SER A 119 -4.66 -14.75 -2.75
N ALA A 120 -4.13 -13.57 -3.10
CA ALA A 120 -3.53 -12.66 -2.12
C ALA A 120 -4.61 -11.96 -1.28
N ILE A 121 -5.73 -11.56 -1.90
CA ILE A 121 -6.87 -10.95 -1.22
C ILE A 121 -7.56 -11.97 -0.29
N ASP A 122 -7.78 -13.21 -0.73
CA ASP A 122 -8.31 -14.27 0.13
C ASP A 122 -7.44 -14.51 1.38
N LYS A 123 -6.11 -14.53 1.21
CA LYS A 123 -5.18 -14.59 2.36
C LYS A 123 -5.30 -13.36 3.25
N CYS A 124 -5.48 -12.18 2.67
CA CYS A 124 -5.68 -10.93 3.41
C CYS A 124 -6.94 -11.02 4.29
N ILE A 125 -8.05 -11.54 3.77
CA ILE A 125 -9.30 -11.78 4.53
C ILE A 125 -9.03 -12.72 5.71
N ASN A 126 -8.33 -13.83 5.47
CA ASN A 126 -7.97 -14.79 6.51
C ASN A 126 -7.10 -14.16 7.62
N VAL A 127 -6.09 -13.36 7.24
CA VAL A 127 -5.24 -12.64 8.18
C VAL A 127 -6.05 -11.63 8.99
N TYR A 128 -6.92 -10.86 8.32
CA TYR A 128 -7.82 -9.92 8.97
C TYR A 128 -8.69 -10.61 10.01
N GLY A 129 -9.35 -11.72 9.68
CA GLY A 129 -10.17 -12.48 10.62
C GLY A 129 -9.39 -12.97 11.85
N ILE A 130 -8.11 -13.36 11.67
CA ILE A 130 -7.22 -13.72 12.79
C ILE A 130 -6.90 -12.48 13.65
N GLN A 131 -6.51 -11.37 13.04
CA GLN A 131 -6.16 -10.13 13.76
C GLN A 131 -7.36 -9.54 14.49
N ARG A 132 -8.53 -9.51 13.85
CA ARG A 132 -9.83 -9.15 14.45
C ARG A 132 -10.08 -9.92 15.74
N ARG A 133 -9.99 -11.26 15.70
CA ARG A 133 -10.19 -12.11 16.89
C ARG A 133 -9.17 -11.84 17.99
N LYS A 134 -7.89 -11.67 17.64
CA LYS A 134 -6.82 -11.38 18.62
C LYS A 134 -7.02 -10.04 19.30
N ARG A 135 -7.37 -9.01 18.53
CA ARG A 135 -7.53 -7.63 19.03
C ARG A 135 -8.86 -7.41 19.76
N MET A 136 -9.83 -8.31 19.63
CA MET A 136 -11.11 -8.23 20.35
C MET A 136 -10.96 -8.15 21.89
N ALA A 137 -9.96 -8.81 22.46
CA ALA A 137 -9.65 -8.68 23.88
C ALA A 137 -9.15 -7.26 24.21
N ARG A 138 -8.26 -6.71 23.38
CA ARG A 138 -7.72 -5.36 23.53
C ARG A 138 -8.81 -4.29 23.42
N PHE A 139 -9.72 -4.41 22.46
CA PHE A 139 -10.83 -3.46 22.28
C PHE A 139 -11.71 -3.33 23.54
N LYS A 140 -11.89 -4.40 24.31
CA LYS A 140 -12.69 -4.40 25.55
C LYS A 140 -12.01 -3.64 26.70
N GLU A 141 -10.71 -3.41 26.61
CA GLU A 141 -9.92 -2.72 27.63
C GLU A 141 -9.81 -1.20 27.36
N LEU A 142 -10.22 -0.76 26.17
CA LEU A 142 -10.17 0.65 25.75
C LEU A 142 -11.37 1.40 26.32
N ASN A 143 -11.13 2.61 26.85
CA ASN A 143 -12.13 3.34 27.64
C ASN A 143 -12.64 4.60 26.94
N SER A 144 -12.07 4.96 25.79
CA SER A 144 -12.45 6.14 25.03
C SER A 144 -12.65 5.85 23.55
N VAL A 145 -13.49 6.67 22.92
CA VAL A 145 -13.72 6.63 21.46
C VAL A 145 -12.43 6.83 20.69
N ALA A 146 -11.56 7.74 21.14
CA ALA A 146 -10.27 8.00 20.50
C ALA A 146 -9.35 6.77 20.51
N GLU A 147 -9.29 6.02 21.61
CA GLU A 147 -8.53 4.78 21.69
C GLU A 147 -9.09 3.69 20.76
N LEU A 148 -10.43 3.55 20.70
CA LEU A 148 -11.08 2.60 19.80
C LEU A 148 -10.78 2.93 18.33
N GLN A 149 -10.93 4.20 17.96
CA GLN A 149 -10.63 4.69 16.61
C GLN A 149 -9.16 4.49 16.24
N ASP A 150 -8.22 4.74 17.17
CA ASP A 150 -6.80 4.51 16.93
C ASP A 150 -6.48 3.02 16.74
N GLU A 151 -7.09 2.14 17.54
CA GLU A 151 -6.87 0.69 17.40
C GLU A 151 -7.45 0.15 16.08
N LEU A 152 -8.63 0.62 15.68
CA LEU A 152 -9.22 0.32 14.36
C LEU A 152 -8.33 0.83 13.23
N ARG A 153 -7.87 2.08 13.32
CA ARG A 153 -6.94 2.67 12.36
C ARG A 153 -5.68 1.85 12.22
N GLN A 154 -5.06 1.43 13.32
CA GLN A 154 -3.86 0.58 13.31
C GLN A 154 -4.13 -0.77 12.63
N LEU A 155 -5.25 -1.42 12.95
CA LEU A 155 -5.65 -2.69 12.32
C LEU A 155 -5.83 -2.52 10.80
N PHE A 156 -6.62 -1.53 10.37
CA PHE A 156 -6.88 -1.31 8.94
C PHE A 156 -5.62 -0.89 8.19
N THR A 157 -4.76 -0.07 8.81
CA THR A 157 -3.45 0.28 8.25
C THR A 157 -2.61 -0.96 8.03
N GLU A 158 -2.47 -1.83 9.05
CA GLU A 158 -1.67 -3.06 8.94
C GLU A 158 -2.16 -3.97 7.81
N ILE A 159 -3.48 -4.10 7.66
CA ILE A 159 -4.08 -4.93 6.62
C ILE A 159 -3.84 -4.32 5.24
N VAL A 160 -4.21 -3.06 5.05
CA VAL A 160 -4.12 -2.41 3.74
C VAL A 160 -2.66 -2.23 3.31
N SER A 161 -1.78 -1.74 4.19
CA SER A 161 -0.39 -1.45 3.84
C SER A 161 0.37 -2.72 3.47
N ASN A 162 0.24 -3.78 4.28
CA ASN A 162 1.11 -4.95 4.17
C ASN A 162 0.58 -6.01 3.21
N TYR A 163 -0.73 -6.08 3.02
CA TYR A 163 -1.36 -7.18 2.26
C TYR A 163 -2.03 -6.73 0.97
N ILE A 164 -2.48 -5.46 0.89
CA ILE A 164 -3.06 -4.92 -0.35
C ILE A 164 -2.01 -4.11 -1.11
N ILE A 165 -1.50 -3.02 -0.50
CA ILE A 165 -0.59 -2.10 -1.19
C ILE A 165 0.75 -2.78 -1.51
N ALA A 166 1.43 -3.32 -0.51
CA ALA A 166 2.76 -3.90 -0.70
C ALA A 166 2.78 -5.15 -1.61
N VAL A 167 1.67 -5.88 -1.70
CA VAL A 167 1.60 -7.12 -2.50
C VAL A 167 1.21 -6.83 -3.95
N LEU A 168 0.30 -5.88 -4.17
CA LEU A 168 -0.30 -5.66 -5.49
C LEU A 168 0.37 -4.53 -6.27
N PHE A 169 0.74 -3.42 -5.63
CA PHE A 169 1.01 -2.18 -6.36
C PHE A 169 2.32 -2.23 -7.15
N ASP A 170 3.40 -2.75 -6.57
CA ASP A 170 4.70 -2.80 -7.26
C ASP A 170 4.61 -3.70 -8.52
N ALA A 171 3.89 -4.82 -8.43
CA ALA A 171 3.68 -5.72 -9.55
C ALA A 171 2.75 -5.12 -10.62
N LEU A 172 1.66 -4.47 -10.21
CA LEU A 172 0.71 -3.84 -11.12
C LEU A 172 1.33 -2.64 -11.85
N TYR A 173 2.14 -1.84 -11.16
CA TYR A 173 2.83 -0.71 -11.76
C TYR A 173 3.71 -1.16 -12.94
N GLU A 174 4.54 -2.19 -12.74
CA GLU A 174 5.40 -2.71 -13.82
C GLU A 174 4.58 -3.35 -14.95
N ARG A 175 3.47 -4.03 -14.65
CA ARG A 175 2.59 -4.60 -15.69
C ARG A 175 1.95 -3.52 -16.57
N ILE A 176 1.43 -2.45 -15.96
CA ILE A 176 0.81 -1.33 -16.67
C ILE A 176 1.85 -0.54 -17.47
N LYS A 177 3.00 -0.23 -16.86
CA LYS A 177 4.10 0.48 -17.53
C LYS A 177 4.59 -0.26 -18.79
N ASN A 178 4.61 -1.59 -18.76
CA ASN A 178 5.02 -2.41 -19.90
C ASN A 178 3.87 -2.74 -20.87
N ASN A 179 2.72 -2.07 -20.75
CA ASN A 179 1.53 -2.26 -21.59
C ASN A 179 1.06 -3.72 -21.67
N SER A 180 1.04 -4.42 -20.53
CA SER A 180 0.71 -5.85 -20.46
C SER A 180 -0.78 -6.17 -20.66
N GLY A 181 -1.63 -5.15 -20.91
CA GLY A 181 -3.05 -5.31 -21.20
C GLY A 181 -3.98 -4.54 -20.25
N THR A 182 -5.18 -4.23 -20.74
CA THR A 182 -6.19 -3.42 -20.03
C THR A 182 -6.73 -4.09 -18.77
N VAL A 183 -6.55 -5.40 -18.62
CA VAL A 183 -7.02 -6.15 -17.44
C VAL A 183 -6.33 -5.68 -16.15
N TYR A 184 -5.07 -5.26 -16.21
CA TYR A 184 -4.34 -4.77 -15.04
C TYR A 184 -4.84 -3.39 -14.60
N GLU A 185 -5.29 -2.55 -15.54
CA GLU A 185 -5.97 -1.29 -15.21
C GLU A 185 -7.33 -1.55 -14.53
N MET A 186 -8.05 -2.59 -14.95
CA MET A 186 -9.29 -3.00 -14.29
C MET A 186 -9.02 -3.47 -12.86
N VAL A 187 -7.96 -4.27 -12.62
CA VAL A 187 -7.54 -4.67 -11.27
C VAL A 187 -7.24 -3.45 -10.41
N VAL A 188 -6.48 -2.48 -10.93
CA VAL A 188 -6.18 -1.23 -10.21
C VAL A 188 -7.45 -0.48 -9.87
N ARG A 189 -8.45 -0.45 -10.76
CA ARG A 189 -9.74 0.18 -10.49
C ARG A 189 -10.49 -0.49 -9.34
N GLU A 190 -10.59 -1.82 -9.31
CA GLU A 190 -11.24 -2.55 -8.22
C GLU A 190 -10.55 -2.27 -6.87
N VAL A 191 -9.21 -2.27 -6.87
CA VAL A 191 -8.42 -1.97 -5.67
C VAL A 191 -8.60 -0.51 -5.24
N ASN A 192 -8.57 0.45 -6.17
CA ASN A 192 -8.77 1.86 -5.86
C ASN A 192 -10.17 2.14 -5.33
N GLU A 193 -11.19 1.47 -5.87
CA GLU A 193 -12.55 1.58 -5.36
C GLU A 193 -12.64 1.07 -3.92
N PHE A 194 -12.09 -0.10 -3.63
CA PHE A 194 -11.99 -0.63 -2.26
C PHE A 194 -11.29 0.38 -1.32
N LEU A 195 -10.14 0.92 -1.72
CA LEU A 195 -9.40 1.90 -0.92
C LEU A 195 -10.22 3.18 -0.69
N ALA A 196 -10.83 3.74 -1.74
CA ALA A 196 -11.64 4.95 -1.69
C ALA A 196 -12.87 4.79 -0.79
N GLN A 197 -13.57 3.65 -0.89
CA GLN A 197 -14.72 3.35 -0.04
C GLN A 197 -14.35 3.31 1.46
N ASN A 198 -13.12 2.91 1.78
CA ASN A 198 -12.57 2.89 3.14
C ASN A 198 -11.97 4.24 3.59
N GLY A 199 -12.12 5.29 2.78
CA GLY A 199 -11.65 6.65 3.07
C GLY A 199 -10.14 6.81 2.94
N ILE A 200 -9.51 6.00 2.08
CA ILE A 200 -8.10 6.10 1.73
C ILE A 200 -7.96 6.87 0.42
N PHE A 201 -7.03 7.81 0.37
CA PHE A 201 -6.72 8.63 -0.79
C PHE A 201 -5.20 8.71 -1.01
N THR A 202 -4.78 9.21 -2.17
CA THR A 202 -3.37 9.46 -2.47
C THR A 202 -3.00 10.92 -2.19
N LYS A 203 -1.95 11.15 -1.41
CA LYS A 203 -1.38 12.49 -1.25
C LYS A 203 -0.81 12.96 -2.59
N HIS A 204 -1.14 14.18 -2.99
CA HIS A 204 -0.63 14.75 -4.24
C HIS A 204 0.90 14.92 -4.17
N VAL A 205 1.58 14.41 -5.19
CA VAL A 205 3.01 14.50 -5.41
C VAL A 205 3.22 14.65 -6.91
N SER A 206 4.09 15.57 -7.34
CA SER A 206 4.40 15.78 -8.76
C SER A 206 5.87 15.55 -9.07
N VAL A 207 6.13 15.21 -10.33
CA VAL A 207 7.49 15.14 -10.87
C VAL A 207 8.11 16.52 -10.86
N GLY A 208 9.37 16.62 -10.47
CA GLY A 208 10.07 17.88 -10.28
C GLY A 208 9.89 18.49 -8.89
N ASP A 209 9.01 17.94 -8.05
CA ASP A 209 8.95 18.32 -6.63
C ASP A 209 10.13 17.75 -5.85
N ALA A 210 10.48 18.40 -4.74
CA ALA A 210 11.36 17.80 -3.75
C ALA A 210 10.63 16.67 -3.02
N ILE A 211 11.35 15.60 -2.69
CA ILE A 211 10.77 14.51 -1.90
C ILE A 211 10.50 14.98 -0.47
N ASP A 212 9.30 14.73 0.04
CA ASP A 212 8.96 14.91 1.45
C ASP A 212 9.28 13.61 2.21
N PRO A 213 10.36 13.56 3.02
CA PRO A 213 10.79 12.34 3.69
C PRO A 213 9.80 11.85 4.76
N GLU A 214 8.80 12.65 5.13
CA GLU A 214 7.73 12.20 6.02
C GLU A 214 6.77 11.23 5.33
N TYR A 215 6.61 11.34 4.00
CA TYR A 215 5.59 10.61 3.23
C TYR A 215 6.16 9.77 2.09
N MET A 216 7.41 9.97 1.70
CA MET A 216 8.01 9.38 0.51
C MET A 216 9.42 8.87 0.81
N GLU A 217 9.77 7.72 0.24
CA GLU A 217 11.14 7.21 0.24
C GLU A 217 11.72 7.16 -1.19
N PRO A 218 13.03 7.43 -1.36
CA PRO A 218 13.68 7.26 -2.64
C PRO A 218 13.83 5.77 -2.98
N THR A 219 13.61 5.42 -4.25
CA THR A 219 13.84 4.06 -4.75
C THR A 219 15.34 3.73 -4.78
N SER A 220 15.68 2.44 -4.73
CA SER A 220 17.08 1.99 -4.69
C SER A 220 17.90 2.41 -5.92
N ASP A 221 17.28 2.44 -7.09
CA ASP A 221 17.91 2.89 -8.35
C ASP A 221 18.16 4.41 -8.40
N SER A 222 17.65 5.16 -7.41
CA SER A 222 17.98 6.60 -7.29
C SER A 222 19.48 6.83 -7.11
N SER A 223 20.24 5.89 -6.50
CA SER A 223 21.68 6.07 -6.30
C SER A 223 22.47 6.16 -7.60
N GLU A 224 21.93 5.66 -8.71
CA GLU A 224 22.59 5.63 -10.02
C GLU A 224 21.92 6.59 -11.02
N ASN A 225 20.85 7.29 -10.61
CA ASN A 225 20.10 8.21 -11.46
C ASN A 225 20.68 9.63 -11.42
N TYR A 226 21.80 9.84 -12.11
CA TYR A 226 22.53 11.10 -12.06
C TYR A 226 22.03 12.14 -13.06
N THR A 227 22.14 13.42 -12.69
CA THR A 227 21.96 14.56 -13.59
C THR A 227 23.04 15.60 -13.38
N ASP A 228 23.36 16.36 -14.44
CA ASP A 228 24.24 17.54 -14.38
C ASP A 228 23.44 18.85 -14.23
N ASP A 229 22.11 18.78 -14.29
CA ASP A 229 21.23 19.93 -14.10
C ASP A 229 20.99 20.20 -12.62
N TYR A 230 21.64 21.25 -12.10
CA TYR A 230 21.52 21.69 -10.72
C TYR A 230 20.07 21.97 -10.28
N GLN A 231 19.17 22.33 -11.21
CA GLN A 231 17.77 22.57 -10.87
C GLN A 231 16.97 21.30 -10.61
N LYS A 232 17.51 20.12 -10.97
CA LYS A 232 16.88 18.81 -10.80
C LYS A 232 17.39 18.04 -9.59
N PHE A 233 18.48 18.48 -8.96
CA PHE A 233 19.08 17.74 -7.83
C PHE A 233 18.06 17.51 -6.72
N GLU A 234 18.00 16.26 -6.25
CA GLU A 234 17.10 15.79 -5.18
C GLU A 234 15.61 15.95 -5.47
N LYS A 235 15.24 16.19 -6.73
CA LYS A 235 13.85 16.22 -7.18
C LYS A 235 13.41 14.89 -7.75
N ILE A 236 12.11 14.68 -7.66
CA ILE A 236 11.42 13.51 -8.19
C ILE A 236 11.57 13.49 -9.72
N ASP A 237 12.10 12.38 -10.20
CA ASP A 237 12.19 12.03 -11.61
C ASP A 237 10.97 11.21 -12.05
N GLU A 238 10.65 10.18 -11.26
CA GLU A 238 9.56 9.25 -11.53
C GLU A 238 8.87 8.86 -10.23
N ILE A 239 7.54 8.87 -10.21
CA ILE A 239 6.73 8.39 -9.09
C ILE A 239 6.41 6.91 -9.36
N ARG A 240 6.87 6.02 -8.48
CA ARG A 240 6.56 4.58 -8.53
C ARG A 240 5.34 4.23 -7.69
N ARG A 241 5.10 4.97 -6.61
CA ARG A 241 3.94 4.79 -5.72
C ARG A 241 3.59 6.11 -5.04
N TYR A 242 2.32 6.47 -5.03
CA TYR A 242 1.84 7.59 -4.21
C TYR A 242 1.85 7.25 -2.72
N PRO A 243 1.99 8.24 -1.82
CA PRO A 243 1.67 8.05 -0.42
C PRO A 243 0.17 7.84 -0.25
N TYR A 244 -0.22 6.77 0.44
CA TYR A 244 -1.62 6.48 0.75
C TYR A 244 -1.94 6.95 2.16
N MET A 245 -3.06 7.65 2.29
CA MET A 245 -3.46 8.35 3.51
C MET A 245 -4.93 8.06 3.79
N PHE A 246 -5.30 7.88 5.05
CA PHE A 246 -6.68 8.06 5.45
C PHE A 246 -7.04 9.54 5.48
N LYS A 247 -8.28 9.86 5.13
CA LYS A 247 -8.86 11.19 5.38
C LYS A 247 -8.66 11.59 6.86
N GLY A 248 -8.16 12.80 7.09
CA GLY A 248 -7.67 13.23 8.40
C GLY A 248 -6.15 13.15 8.59
N GLY A 249 -5.39 12.72 7.57
CA GLY A 249 -3.93 12.85 7.53
C GLY A 249 -3.16 11.70 8.14
N TYR A 250 -3.79 10.55 8.39
CA TYR A 250 -3.10 9.38 8.92
C TYR A 250 -2.47 8.56 7.79
N LYS A 251 -1.16 8.36 7.84
CA LYS A 251 -0.43 7.60 6.82
C LYS A 251 -0.78 6.11 6.86
N VAL A 252 -1.10 5.56 5.68
CA VAL A 252 -1.33 4.13 5.45
C VAL A 252 -0.08 3.48 4.88
N ALA A 253 0.50 4.07 3.84
CA ALA A 253 1.73 3.58 3.21
C ALA A 253 2.55 4.75 2.66
N ASP A 254 3.87 4.64 2.77
CA ASP A 254 4.81 5.58 2.15
C ASP A 254 4.72 5.51 0.63
N GLY A 255 4.91 6.63 -0.04
CA GLY A 255 5.14 6.64 -1.47
C GLY A 255 6.60 6.31 -1.81
N TYR A 256 6.85 5.98 -3.07
CA TYR A 256 8.17 5.71 -3.61
C TYR A 256 8.39 6.52 -4.87
N ALA A 257 9.55 7.17 -4.96
CA ALA A 257 9.96 7.89 -6.14
C ALA A 257 11.43 7.67 -6.46
N ARG A 258 11.73 7.59 -7.76
CA ARG A 258 13.10 7.75 -8.23
C ARG A 258 13.43 9.24 -8.22
N ILE A 259 14.58 9.59 -7.66
CA ILE A 259 15.03 10.98 -7.60
C ILE A 259 16.33 11.17 -8.37
N TRP A 260 16.58 12.39 -8.81
CA TRP A 260 17.84 12.77 -9.44
C TRP A 260 18.94 12.98 -8.40
N ARG A 261 20.12 12.39 -8.65
CA ARG A 261 21.32 12.56 -7.84
C ARG A 261 22.38 13.37 -8.57
N ARG A 262 23.26 13.96 -7.78
CA ARG A 262 24.47 14.61 -8.29
C ARG A 262 25.52 13.56 -8.60
N LYS A 263 26.17 13.68 -9.76
CA LYS A 263 27.37 12.92 -10.07
C LYS A 263 28.55 13.59 -9.35
N ASP A 264 29.04 12.96 -8.29
CA ASP A 264 30.23 13.42 -7.56
C ASP A 264 31.53 13.01 -8.27
#